data_AF-W4PDI7-F1
#
_entry.id   AF-W4PDI7-F1
#
_cell.length_a   1.000
_cell.length_b   1.000
_cell.length_c   1.000
_cell.angle_alpha   90.00
_cell.angle_beta   90.00
_cell.angle_gamma   90.00
#
_symmetry.space_group_name_H-M   'P 1'
#
loop_
_entity.id
_entity.type
_entity.pdbx_description
1 polymer ?
#
loop_
_entity_poly.entity_id
_entity_poly.type
_entity_poly.pdbx_seq_one_letter_code
_entity_poly.pdbx_strand_id
1 'polypeptide(L)'
;MGTMGNTFDANTMKYGHARKVWREIRHRYPGGGMVSNISDWVAAGKIPAGTAVKFDLKGKTFTAYTDEKIKAATANISTLGINGYLQEDILVAGAGTKASGTVVYAGEIYSYMFDEEVLAALQKITTLPQIVWVE
;
A
#
# COMPACT_ATOMS: atom_id res chain seq x y z
N MET A 1 -31.24 -35.05 8.90
CA MET A 1 -30.68 -35.32 7.55
C MET A 1 -31.07 -34.16 6.65
N GLY A 2 -30.25 -33.43 5.90
CA GLY A 2 -28.83 -33.39 5.58
C GLY A 2 -28.68 -32.24 4.56
N THR A 3 -27.68 -31.38 4.74
CA THR A 3 -27.29 -30.20 3.94
C THR A 3 -27.10 -30.46 2.43
N MET A 4 -27.43 -29.49 1.55
CA MET A 4 -26.55 -29.00 0.47
C MET A 4 -26.97 -27.58 0.03
N GLY A 5 -26.11 -26.59 0.31
CA GLY A 5 -26.27 -25.20 -0.13
C GLY A 5 -25.74 -24.96 -1.54
N ASN A 6 -26.17 -23.87 -2.15
CA ASN A 6 -25.44 -23.21 -3.23
C ASN A 6 -25.27 -21.74 -2.84
N THR A 7 -24.05 -21.39 -2.47
CA THR A 7 -23.61 -20.07 -2.05
C THR A 7 -23.89 -19.02 -3.12
N PHE A 8 -24.52 -17.90 -2.77
CA PHE A 8 -24.14 -16.62 -3.35
C PHE A 8 -24.00 -15.62 -2.19
N ASP A 9 -22.75 -15.40 -1.81
CA ASP A 9 -22.35 -14.32 -0.92
C ASP A 9 -22.82 -12.99 -1.53
N ALA A 10 -23.71 -12.28 -0.84
CA ALA A 10 -24.31 -11.03 -1.29
C ALA A 10 -23.36 -9.82 -1.10
N ASN A 11 -22.06 -10.05 -1.22
CA ASN A 11 -21.05 -9.01 -1.14
C ASN A 11 -21.15 -8.11 -2.37
N THR A 12 -21.96 -7.07 -2.25
CA THR A 12 -22.12 -6.01 -3.23
C THR A 12 -20.76 -5.30 -3.38
N MET A 13 -20.01 -5.63 -4.43
CA MET A 13 -18.83 -4.86 -4.81
C MET A 13 -19.28 -3.54 -5.42
N LYS A 14 -19.22 -2.47 -4.61
CA LYS A 14 -19.34 -1.10 -5.11
C LYS A 14 -18.03 -0.71 -5.77
N TYR A 15 -18.00 -0.69 -7.10
CA TYR A 15 -16.93 -0.01 -7.84
C TYR A 15 -17.18 1.50 -7.77
N GLY A 16 -16.81 2.11 -6.64
CA GLY A 16 -16.63 3.57 -6.59
C GLY A 16 -15.54 3.97 -7.58
N HIS A 17 -15.65 5.16 -8.19
CA HIS A 17 -14.60 5.70 -9.07
C HIS A 17 -13.24 5.59 -8.37
N ALA A 18 -12.40 4.64 -8.80
CA ALA A 18 -11.04 4.53 -8.32
C ALA A 18 -10.28 5.75 -8.82
N ARG A 19 -10.09 6.74 -7.93
CA ARG A 19 -9.18 7.86 -8.21
C ARG A 19 -7.82 7.25 -8.52
N LYS A 20 -7.26 7.56 -9.69
CA LYS A 20 -5.96 7.03 -10.10
C LYS A 20 -4.90 7.58 -9.15
N VAL A 21 -4.23 6.71 -8.41
CA VAL A 21 -3.12 7.09 -7.54
C VAL A 21 -1.83 7.29 -8.34
N TRP A 22 -1.64 6.48 -9.38
CA TRP A 22 -0.50 6.53 -10.27
C TRP A 22 -0.84 7.26 -11.57
N ARG A 23 -0.02 8.25 -11.95
CA ARG A 23 -0.02 8.83 -13.29
C ARG A 23 0.70 7.90 -14.27
N GLU A 24 1.85 7.37 -13.84
CA GLU A 24 2.65 6.42 -14.62
C GLU A 24 3.39 5.45 -13.70
N ILE A 25 3.46 4.18 -14.08
CA ILE A 25 4.28 3.17 -13.41
C ILE A 25 5.40 2.77 -14.36
N ARG A 26 6.64 3.16 -14.03
CA ARG A 26 7.82 2.87 -14.87
C ARG A 26 8.44 1.53 -14.52
N HIS A 27 8.64 1.26 -13.23
CA HIS A 27 9.19 -0.02 -12.77
C HIS A 27 8.58 -0.49 -11.46
N ARG A 28 8.45 -1.81 -11.36
CA ARG A 28 7.90 -2.54 -10.20
C ARG A 28 8.75 -3.75 -9.89
N TYR A 29 8.76 -4.15 -8.63
CA TYR A 29 9.45 -5.38 -8.23
C TYR A 29 8.71 -6.61 -8.77
N PRO A 30 9.40 -7.51 -9.50
CA PRO A 30 8.77 -8.70 -10.08
C PRO A 30 8.31 -9.66 -8.98
N GLY A 31 7.06 -10.13 -9.08
CA GLY A 31 6.46 -11.09 -8.14
C GLY A 31 5.86 -10.49 -6.87
N GLY A 32 6.05 -9.18 -6.62
CA GLY A 32 5.48 -8.50 -5.45
C GLY A 32 5.96 -9.09 -4.11
N GLY A 33 5.20 -8.82 -3.04
CA GLY A 33 5.45 -9.39 -1.72
C GLY A 33 4.17 -9.73 -0.95
N MET A 34 4.32 -10.47 0.14
CA MET A 34 3.26 -10.71 1.12
C MET A 34 3.25 -9.62 2.19
N VAL A 35 2.07 -9.17 2.61
CA VAL A 35 1.94 -8.20 3.72
C VAL A 35 2.39 -8.86 5.04
N SER A 36 3.34 -8.26 5.73
CA SER A 36 3.86 -8.75 7.01
C SER A 36 3.03 -8.28 8.22
N ASN A 37 2.40 -7.10 8.14
CA ASN A 37 1.73 -6.42 9.24
C ASN A 37 0.21 -6.25 9.03
N ILE A 38 -0.48 -7.31 8.61
CA ILE A 38 -1.92 -7.28 8.31
C ILE A 38 -2.77 -6.83 9.51
N SER A 39 -2.33 -7.13 10.73
CA SER A 39 -2.99 -6.70 11.98
C SER A 39 -3.20 -5.19 12.07
N ASP A 40 -2.26 -4.40 11.55
CA ASP A 40 -2.31 -2.92 11.60
C ASP A 40 -3.44 -2.37 10.72
N TRP A 41 -3.92 -3.16 9.74
CA TRP A 41 -4.85 -2.72 8.70
C TRP A 41 -6.26 -3.32 8.85
N VAL A 42 -6.50 -4.14 9.88
CA VAL A 42 -7.80 -4.78 10.12
C VAL A 42 -8.89 -3.74 10.36
N ALA A 43 -8.60 -2.69 11.13
CA ALA A 43 -9.56 -1.61 11.41
C ALA A 43 -9.90 -0.79 10.16
N ALA A 44 -8.92 -0.61 9.25
CA ALA A 44 -9.12 0.10 7.99
C ALA A 44 -9.84 -0.75 6.93
N GLY A 45 -9.83 -2.08 7.06
CA GLY A 45 -10.45 -3.03 6.12
C GLY A 45 -9.76 -3.12 4.74
N LYS A 46 -8.74 -2.29 4.49
CA LYS A 46 -7.92 -2.32 3.29
C LYS A 46 -6.60 -1.57 3.48
N ILE A 47 -5.62 -1.89 2.65
CA ILE A 47 -4.39 -1.10 2.45
C ILE A 47 -4.54 -0.36 1.12
N PRO A 48 -4.60 0.98 1.10
CA PRO A 48 -4.76 1.74 -0.13
C PRO A 48 -3.57 1.62 -1.09
N ALA A 49 -3.83 1.76 -2.39
CA ALA A 49 -2.79 2.01 -3.38
C ALA A 49 -2.03 3.31 -3.04
N GLY A 50 -0.73 3.33 -3.33
CA GLY A 50 0.15 4.43 -2.99
C GLY A 50 0.65 4.43 -1.53
N THR A 51 0.22 3.48 -0.69
CA THR A 51 0.79 3.34 0.65
C THR A 51 2.30 3.08 0.57
N ALA A 52 3.07 3.81 1.37
CA ALA A 52 4.51 3.64 1.48
C ALA A 52 4.86 2.30 2.14
N VAL A 53 5.78 1.56 1.55
CA VAL A 53 6.18 0.23 2.02
C VAL A 53 7.68 0.07 2.14
N LYS A 54 8.07 -0.80 3.08
CA LYS A 54 9.40 -1.41 3.11
C LYS A 54 9.29 -2.84 2.61
N PHE A 55 9.82 -3.10 1.44
CA PHE A 55 9.86 -4.40 0.79
C PHE A 55 11.19 -5.11 1.03
N ASP A 56 11.13 -6.34 1.55
CA ASP A 56 12.24 -7.27 1.64
C ASP A 56 12.22 -8.22 0.43
N LEU A 57 13.17 -8.01 -0.49
CA LEU A 57 13.30 -8.85 -1.70
C LEU A 57 13.66 -10.31 -1.37
N LYS A 58 14.39 -10.56 -0.28
CA LYS A 58 14.82 -11.91 0.09
C LYS A 58 13.68 -12.69 0.72
N GLY A 59 12.96 -12.06 1.66
CA GLY A 59 11.79 -12.63 2.31
C GLY A 59 10.54 -12.65 1.44
N LYS A 60 10.50 -11.87 0.34
CA LYS A 60 9.31 -11.62 -0.49
C LYS A 60 8.13 -11.12 0.34
N THR A 61 8.41 -10.27 1.32
CA THR A 61 7.42 -9.66 2.22
C THR A 61 7.58 -8.15 2.21
N PHE A 62 6.49 -7.41 2.38
CA PHE A 62 6.57 -5.98 2.66
C PHE A 62 5.81 -5.62 3.93
N THR A 63 6.30 -4.57 4.57
CA THR A 63 5.61 -3.88 5.67
C THR A 63 5.02 -2.59 5.11
N ALA A 64 3.71 -2.39 5.30
CA ALA A 64 3.02 -1.17 4.89
C ALA A 64 2.87 -0.22 6.07
N TYR A 65 3.18 1.07 5.86
CA TYR A 65 3.14 2.09 6.90
C TYR A 65 1.86 2.90 6.83
N THR A 66 1.21 3.07 7.99
CA THR A 66 0.06 3.96 8.13
C THR A 66 0.51 5.42 8.16
N ASP A 67 -0.40 6.33 7.84
CA ASP A 67 -0.14 7.78 7.88
C ASP A 67 0.33 8.22 9.27
N GLU A 68 -0.25 7.67 10.33
CA GLU A 68 0.18 7.92 11.71
C GLU A 68 1.66 7.57 11.95
N LYS A 69 2.13 6.41 11.43
CA LYS A 69 3.54 6.01 11.53
C LYS A 69 4.45 6.92 10.71
N ILE A 70 3.99 7.41 9.56
CA ILE A 70 4.76 8.35 8.73
C ILE A 70 4.85 9.72 9.41
N LYS A 71 3.75 10.23 9.96
CA LYS A 71 3.69 11.48 10.72
C LYS A 71 4.59 11.44 11.95
N ALA A 72 4.59 10.32 12.68
CA ALA A 72 5.49 10.10 13.82
C ALA A 72 6.98 10.07 13.42
N ALA A 73 7.29 9.70 12.18
CA ALA A 73 8.67 9.63 11.66
C ALA A 73 9.12 10.89 10.89
N THR A 74 8.38 12.00 10.95
CA THR A 74 8.64 13.26 10.22
C THR A 74 10.06 13.83 10.42
N ALA A 75 10.65 13.62 11.60
CA ALA A 75 12.02 14.04 11.90
C ALA A 75 13.09 13.17 11.23
N ASN A 76 12.83 11.88 11.01
CA ASN A 76 13.78 10.96 10.40
C ASN A 76 13.12 9.78 9.68
N ILE A 77 12.49 10.08 8.54
CA ILE A 77 11.73 9.10 7.72
C ILE A 77 12.61 7.96 7.20
N SER A 78 13.93 8.17 7.10
CA SER A 78 14.88 7.17 6.63
C SER A 78 14.94 5.93 7.53
N THR A 79 14.58 6.05 8.80
CA THR A 79 14.53 4.95 9.77
C THR A 79 13.47 3.89 9.40
N LEU A 80 12.40 4.29 8.71
CA LEU A 80 11.39 3.36 8.21
C LEU A 80 11.92 2.53 7.04
N GLY A 81 12.98 2.95 6.35
CA GLY A 81 13.57 2.20 5.25
C GLY A 81 12.61 1.97 4.07
N ILE A 82 11.74 2.95 3.80
CA ILE A 82 10.78 2.91 2.69
C ILE A 82 11.54 2.81 1.37
N ASN A 83 11.16 1.82 0.56
CA ASN A 83 11.81 1.50 -0.72
C ASN A 83 10.81 1.18 -1.85
N GLY A 84 9.54 1.55 -1.66
CA GLY A 84 8.54 1.56 -2.71
C GLY A 84 7.16 1.93 -2.20
N TYR A 85 6.20 1.89 -3.10
CA TYR A 85 4.79 2.20 -2.86
C TYR A 85 3.89 1.12 -3.45
N LEU A 86 2.70 0.91 -2.89
CA LEU A 86 1.76 -0.07 -3.42
C LEU A 86 1.14 0.36 -4.74
N GLN A 87 1.07 -0.58 -5.69
CA GLN A 87 0.42 -0.36 -6.98
C GLN A 87 -1.12 -0.31 -6.85
N GLU A 88 -1.68 -1.19 -6.03
CA GLU A 88 -3.11 -1.53 -6.00
C GLU A 88 -3.62 -1.56 -4.56
N ASP A 89 -4.93 -1.34 -4.39
CA ASP A 89 -5.60 -1.55 -3.10
C ASP A 89 -5.53 -3.03 -2.74
N ILE A 90 -5.27 -3.31 -1.46
CA ILE A 90 -5.27 -4.66 -0.89
C ILE A 90 -6.41 -4.76 0.10
N LEU A 91 -7.37 -5.65 -0.14
CA LEU A 91 -8.50 -5.85 0.77
C LEU A 91 -8.09 -6.67 2.00
N VAL A 92 -8.47 -6.22 3.19
CA VAL A 92 -8.19 -6.87 4.46
C VAL A 92 -9.50 -7.27 5.12
N ALA A 93 -9.83 -8.56 5.09
CA ALA A 93 -11.06 -9.08 5.69
C ALA A 93 -10.92 -9.34 7.20
N GLY A 94 -9.71 -9.52 7.71
CA GLY A 94 -9.43 -9.74 9.13
C GLY A 94 -7.98 -10.08 9.42
N ALA A 95 -7.65 -10.34 10.69
CA ALA A 95 -6.27 -10.61 11.12
C ALA A 95 -5.64 -11.86 10.46
N GLY A 96 -6.46 -12.82 10.04
CA GLY A 96 -6.04 -14.03 9.34
C GLY A 96 -5.88 -13.89 7.82
N THR A 97 -6.21 -12.72 7.24
CA THR A 97 -6.08 -12.49 5.80
C THR A 97 -4.64 -12.77 5.37
N LYS A 98 -4.46 -13.40 4.20
CA LYS A 98 -3.16 -13.53 3.54
C LYS A 98 -3.26 -12.75 2.23
N ALA A 99 -2.51 -11.67 2.14
CA ALA A 99 -2.57 -10.77 1.01
C ALA A 99 -1.19 -10.52 0.41
N SER A 100 -1.16 -10.45 -0.91
CA SER A 100 0.00 -10.07 -1.70
C SER A 100 -0.22 -8.72 -2.36
N GLY A 101 0.85 -7.99 -2.62
CA GLY A 101 0.82 -6.69 -3.27
C GLY A 101 2.02 -6.48 -4.18
N THR A 102 1.81 -5.70 -5.22
CA THR A 102 2.87 -5.27 -6.14
C THR A 102 3.47 -3.96 -5.64
N VAL A 103 4.80 -3.93 -5.53
CA VAL A 103 5.54 -2.76 -5.04
C VAL A 103 6.20 -2.03 -6.21
N VAL A 104 5.89 -0.74 -6.36
CA VAL A 104 6.43 0.17 -7.37
C VAL A 104 7.60 0.94 -6.77
N TYR A 105 8.74 0.97 -7.46
CA TYR A 105 9.92 1.72 -7.03
C TYR A 105 10.31 2.84 -8.00
N ALA A 106 9.68 2.89 -9.18
CA ALA A 106 9.86 3.98 -10.14
C ALA A 106 8.54 4.31 -10.83
N GLY A 107 8.17 5.59 -10.85
CA GLY A 107 6.89 6.04 -11.39
C GLY A 107 6.57 7.48 -11.05
N GLU A 108 5.34 7.86 -11.35
CA GLU A 108 4.75 9.16 -11.05
C GLU A 108 3.47 8.96 -10.24
N ILE A 109 3.42 9.55 -9.05
CA ILE A 109 2.32 9.39 -8.10
C ILE A 109 1.65 10.74 -7.86
N TYR A 110 0.32 10.74 -7.80
CA TYR A 110 -0.45 11.96 -7.57
C TYR A 110 -0.35 12.41 -6.10
N SER A 111 0.14 13.63 -5.89
CA SER A 111 0.38 14.22 -4.58
C SER A 111 -0.92 14.56 -3.83
N TYR A 112 -1.98 14.95 -4.54
CA TYR A 112 -3.29 15.28 -3.95
C TYR A 112 -3.99 14.10 -3.24
N MET A 113 -3.47 12.88 -3.41
CA MET A 113 -3.98 11.67 -2.75
C MET A 113 -3.43 11.52 -1.32
N PHE A 114 -2.46 12.35 -0.92
CA PHE A 114 -1.81 12.31 0.38
C PHE A 114 -2.13 13.56 1.20
N ASP A 115 -2.19 13.39 2.52
CA ASP A 115 -2.19 14.49 3.47
C ASP A 115 -0.87 15.29 3.35
N GLU A 116 -0.95 16.61 3.48
CA GLU A 116 0.19 17.52 3.24
C GLU A 116 1.40 17.19 4.15
N GLU A 117 1.17 16.82 5.41
CA GLU A 117 2.24 16.47 6.34
C GLU A 117 2.91 15.14 5.97
N VAL A 118 2.09 14.17 5.52
CA VAL A 118 2.56 12.86 5.06
C VAL A 118 3.39 13.02 3.79
N LEU A 119 2.88 13.81 2.84
CA LEU A 119 3.57 14.12 1.59
C LEU A 119 4.92 14.78 1.86
N ALA A 120 4.96 15.80 2.72
CA ALA A 120 6.19 16.50 3.09
C ALA A 120 7.22 15.58 3.75
N ALA A 121 6.78 14.57 4.51
CA ALA A 121 7.67 13.55 5.06
C ALA A 121 8.19 12.59 3.99
N LEU A 122 7.31 12.12 3.09
CA LEU A 122 7.67 11.17 2.04
C LEU A 122 8.57 11.78 0.97
N GLN A 123 8.41 13.07 0.65
CA GLN A 123 9.28 13.79 -0.29
C GLN A 123 10.74 13.90 0.19
N LYS A 124 11.00 13.75 1.50
CA LYS A 124 12.37 13.74 2.05
C LYS A 124 13.11 12.42 1.82
N ILE A 125 12.43 11.39 1.31
CA ILE A 125 13.05 10.08 1.06
C ILE A 125 13.96 10.17 -0.17
N THR A 126 15.26 10.16 0.05
CA THR A 126 16.28 10.22 -1.02
C THR A 126 16.63 8.86 -1.62
N THR A 127 16.19 7.76 -1.00
CA THR A 127 16.42 6.39 -1.49
C THR A 127 15.53 6.02 -2.68
N LEU A 128 14.51 6.83 -2.98
CA LEU A 128 13.57 6.64 -4.10
C LEU A 128 13.55 7.84 -5.04
N PRO A 129 14.68 8.24 -5.65
CA PRO A 129 14.72 9.41 -6.55
C PRO A 129 13.91 9.19 -7.84
N GLN A 130 13.50 7.96 -8.12
CA GLN A 130 12.73 7.59 -9.31
C GLN A 130 11.21 7.70 -9.10
N ILE A 131 10.76 8.02 -7.88
CA ILE A 131 9.36 8.35 -7.59
C ILE A 131 9.21 9.87 -7.69
N VAL A 132 8.38 10.30 -8.63
CA VAL A 132 8.09 11.72 -8.86
C VAL A 132 6.66 12.01 -8.39
N TRP A 133 6.51 13.09 -7.63
CA TRP A 133 5.22 13.57 -7.14
C TRP A 133 4.63 14.54 -8.15
N VAL A 134 3.39 14.29 -8.58
CA VAL A 134 2.68 15.09 -9.60
C VAL A 134 1.39 15.62 -9.00
N GLU A 135 1.04 16.87 -9.28
CA GLU A 135 -0.23 17.46 -8.86
C GLU A 135 -1.46 16.89 -9.59
#